data_AF-A0A1V2YEI6-F1
#
_entry.id   AF-A0A1V2YEI6-F1
#
_cell.length_a   1.000
_cell.length_b   1.000
_cell.length_c   1.000
_cell.angle_alpha   90.00
_cell.angle_beta   90.00
_cell.angle_gamma   90.00
#
_symmetry.space_group_name_H-M   'P 1'
#
loop_
_entity.id
_entity.type
_entity.pdbx_description
1 polymer ?
#
loop_
_entity_poly.entity_id
_entity_poly.type
_entity_poly.pdbx_seq_one_letter_code
_entity_poly.pdbx_strand_id
1 'polypeptide(L)'
;MVKFLLWVVFKQRDFFKLPPLTQADIFFQHKLYARAGLLYYSLEKYDLAIKSFQVGNSYKNLVLTYSKTGQVAEALETAQQHKLYEQAANICLKIGDEAKAAHFFSYFNQQTAAQLYKKTGQLYEAGLCYINIEDYAQAYSCLNQSTAGLAKLEEIATVLYFEKKYKVAYNIFIDLQCLQSALLCAKAVNNKDWILYTTNLINTMASADSQAI
;
A
#
# COMPACT_ATOMS: atom_id res chain seq x y z
N MET A 1 -1.67 -1.36 -38.36
CA MET A 1 -2.31 -2.65 -38.01
C MET A 1 -2.82 -3.40 -39.25
N VAL A 2 -3.55 -2.76 -40.18
CA VAL A 2 -4.12 -3.40 -41.39
C VAL A 2 -3.08 -4.10 -42.28
N LYS A 3 -1.90 -3.51 -42.49
CA LYS A 3 -0.82 -4.14 -43.27
C LYS A 3 -0.28 -5.43 -42.66
N PHE A 4 -0.21 -5.50 -41.33
CA PHE A 4 0.21 -6.72 -40.64
C PHE A 4 -0.86 -7.80 -40.76
N LEU A 5 -2.14 -7.46 -40.57
CA LEU A 5 -3.23 -8.42 -40.72
C LEU A 5 -3.32 -8.97 -42.15
N LEU A 6 -3.17 -8.13 -43.17
CA LEU A 6 -3.14 -8.58 -44.57
C LEU A 6 -1.93 -9.47 -44.83
N TRP A 7 -0.72 -9.06 -44.40
CA TRP A 7 0.48 -9.89 -44.54
C TRP A 7 0.33 -11.25 -43.86
N VAL A 8 -0.19 -11.24 -42.63
CA VAL A 8 -0.50 -12.44 -41.87
C VAL A 8 -1.53 -13.29 -42.62
N VAL A 9 -2.66 -12.76 -43.10
CA VAL A 9 -3.67 -13.55 -43.83
C VAL A 9 -3.11 -14.18 -45.11
N PHE A 10 -2.24 -13.48 -45.86
CA PHE A 10 -1.64 -14.03 -47.08
C PHE A 10 -0.47 -15.00 -46.83
N LYS A 11 0.21 -14.91 -45.67
CA LYS A 11 1.38 -15.74 -45.31
C LYS A 11 1.14 -16.65 -44.08
N GLN A 12 -0.12 -16.77 -43.63
CA GLN A 12 -0.49 -17.29 -42.31
C GLN A 12 -0.08 -18.74 -42.07
N ARG A 13 -0.08 -19.54 -43.14
CA ARG A 13 0.29 -20.95 -43.06
C ARG A 13 1.78 -21.19 -42.81
N ASP A 14 2.64 -20.22 -43.12
CA ASP A 14 4.09 -20.37 -42.95
C ASP A 14 4.60 -19.66 -41.70
N PHE A 15 3.95 -18.58 -41.24
CA PHE A 15 4.40 -17.84 -40.05
C PHE A 15 4.53 -18.73 -38.81
N PHE A 16 3.51 -19.52 -38.50
CA PHE A 16 3.52 -20.41 -37.32
C PHE A 16 4.50 -21.59 -37.46
N LYS A 17 5.02 -21.85 -38.67
CA LYS A 17 6.06 -22.86 -38.91
C LYS A 17 7.48 -22.28 -38.77
N LEU A 18 7.62 -20.95 -38.71
CA LEU A 18 8.92 -20.32 -38.52
C LEU A 18 9.48 -20.61 -37.12
N PRO A 19 10.82 -20.61 -36.94
CA PRO A 19 11.42 -20.68 -35.62
C PRO A 19 10.88 -19.56 -34.70
N PRO A 20 10.65 -19.84 -33.39
CA PRO A 20 10.08 -18.84 -32.47
C PRO A 20 10.86 -17.53 -32.40
N LEU A 21 12.19 -17.58 -32.54
CA LEU A 21 13.04 -16.37 -32.57
C LEU A 21 12.70 -15.50 -33.79
N THR A 22 12.59 -16.10 -34.97
CA THR A 22 12.19 -15.40 -36.20
C THR A 22 10.77 -14.84 -36.09
N GLN A 23 9.86 -15.56 -35.44
CA GLN A 23 8.52 -15.05 -35.16
C GLN A 23 8.57 -13.79 -34.27
N ALA A 24 9.42 -13.79 -33.23
CA ALA A 24 9.63 -12.65 -32.35
C ALA A 24 10.21 -11.44 -33.08
N ASP A 25 11.21 -11.64 -33.95
CA ASP A 25 11.81 -10.60 -34.79
C ASP A 25 10.76 -9.96 -35.71
N ILE A 26 9.92 -10.77 -36.36
CA ILE A 26 8.84 -10.29 -37.22
C ILE A 26 7.82 -9.48 -36.40
N PHE A 27 7.42 -9.95 -35.21
CA PHE A 27 6.56 -9.17 -34.34
C PHE A 27 7.18 -7.83 -33.96
N PHE A 28 8.48 -7.80 -33.66
CA PHE A 28 9.20 -6.57 -33.32
C PHE A 28 9.23 -5.59 -34.50
N GLN A 29 9.58 -6.06 -35.70
CA GLN A 29 9.61 -5.26 -36.94
C GLN A 29 8.24 -4.65 -37.27
N HIS A 30 7.16 -5.35 -36.97
CA HIS A 30 5.78 -4.88 -37.15
C HIS A 30 5.23 -4.08 -35.97
N LYS A 31 6.07 -3.64 -35.04
CA LYS A 31 5.72 -2.85 -33.84
C LYS A 31 4.74 -3.55 -32.90
N LEU A 32 4.68 -4.87 -32.93
CA LEU A 32 3.92 -5.70 -32.00
C LEU A 32 4.80 -6.08 -30.80
N TYR A 33 5.38 -5.04 -30.17
CA TYR A 33 6.48 -5.18 -29.22
C TYR A 33 6.14 -6.03 -28.00
N ALA A 34 4.90 -5.96 -27.48
CA ALA A 34 4.49 -6.81 -26.35
C ALA A 34 4.52 -8.30 -26.71
N ARG A 35 4.09 -8.69 -27.94
CA ARG A 35 4.14 -10.08 -28.41
C ARG A 35 5.57 -10.53 -28.66
N ALA A 36 6.38 -9.68 -29.28
CA ALA A 36 7.81 -9.94 -29.47
C ALA A 36 8.51 -10.17 -28.13
N GLY A 37 8.27 -9.29 -27.14
CA GLY A 37 8.84 -9.39 -25.81
C GLY A 37 8.46 -10.67 -25.08
N LEU A 38 7.20 -11.13 -25.18
CA LEU A 38 6.77 -12.39 -24.58
C LEU A 38 7.50 -13.60 -25.20
N LEU A 39 7.69 -13.62 -26.52
CA LEU A 39 8.46 -14.68 -27.18
C LEU A 39 9.95 -14.63 -26.85
N TYR A 40 10.56 -13.43 -26.85
CA TYR A 40 11.95 -13.30 -26.41
C TYR A 40 12.13 -13.75 -24.96
N TYR A 41 11.18 -13.43 -24.08
CA TYR A 41 11.18 -13.87 -22.69
C TYR A 41 11.10 -15.40 -22.58
N SER A 42 10.20 -16.05 -23.33
CA SER A 42 10.09 -17.52 -23.32
C SER A 42 11.31 -18.24 -23.89
N LEU A 43 12.10 -17.54 -24.72
CA LEU A 43 13.36 -18.02 -25.30
C LEU A 43 14.59 -17.63 -24.47
N GLU A 44 14.40 -17.10 -23.26
CA GLU A 44 15.46 -16.63 -22.36
C GLU A 44 16.37 -15.54 -22.98
N LYS A 45 15.87 -14.83 -24.00
CA LYS A 45 16.53 -13.67 -24.61
C LYS A 45 16.12 -12.40 -23.88
N TYR A 46 16.47 -12.30 -22.60
CA TYR A 46 15.96 -11.27 -21.70
C TYR A 46 16.29 -9.84 -22.15
N ASP A 47 17.47 -9.58 -22.72
CA ASP A 47 17.83 -8.24 -23.21
C ASP A 47 16.89 -7.77 -24.35
N LEU A 48 16.55 -8.67 -25.26
CA LEU A 48 15.61 -8.39 -26.35
C LEU A 48 14.18 -8.24 -25.81
N ALA A 49 13.82 -9.01 -24.78
CA ALA A 49 12.54 -8.90 -24.10
C ALA A 49 12.40 -7.54 -23.40
N ILE A 50 13.41 -7.11 -22.63
CA ILE A 50 13.49 -5.80 -21.97
C ILE A 50 13.31 -4.68 -22.98
N LYS A 51 14.12 -4.68 -24.05
CA LYS A 51 14.02 -3.68 -25.13
C LYS A 51 12.62 -3.65 -25.75
N SER A 52 12.04 -4.81 -26.00
CA SER A 52 10.69 -4.92 -26.57
C SER A 52 9.62 -4.39 -25.62
N PHE A 53 9.67 -4.75 -24.34
CA PHE A 53 8.71 -4.27 -23.36
C PHE A 53 8.84 -2.77 -23.09
N GLN A 54 10.06 -2.24 -23.06
CA GLN A 54 10.33 -0.82 -22.91
C GLN A 54 9.76 0.00 -24.09
N VAL A 55 10.09 -0.37 -25.33
CA VAL A 55 9.56 0.31 -26.53
C VAL A 55 8.04 0.12 -26.66
N GLY A 56 7.53 -1.02 -26.21
CA GLY A 56 6.11 -1.34 -26.20
C GLY A 56 5.31 -0.78 -25.02
N ASN A 57 5.94 -0.02 -24.10
CA ASN A 57 5.34 0.48 -22.85
C ASN A 57 4.64 -0.63 -22.03
N SER A 58 5.15 -1.85 -22.09
CA SER A 58 4.62 -3.02 -21.37
C SER A 58 5.26 -3.14 -19.99
N TYR A 59 5.08 -2.12 -19.16
CA TYR A 59 5.84 -1.94 -17.91
C TYR A 59 5.69 -3.11 -16.93
N LYS A 60 4.51 -3.75 -16.87
CA LYS A 60 4.31 -4.95 -16.03
C LYS A 60 5.26 -6.09 -16.43
N ASN A 61 5.38 -6.38 -17.72
CA ASN A 61 6.29 -7.40 -18.22
C ASN A 61 7.75 -6.98 -18.10
N LEU A 62 8.03 -5.67 -18.25
CA LEU A 62 9.37 -5.11 -18.05
C LEU A 62 9.85 -5.33 -16.61
N VAL A 63 9.03 -4.97 -15.60
CA VAL A 63 9.31 -5.21 -14.17
C VAL A 63 9.56 -6.69 -13.88
N LEU A 64 8.72 -7.58 -14.43
CA LEU A 64 8.90 -9.03 -14.26
C LEU A 64 10.23 -9.52 -14.87
N THR A 65 10.61 -8.98 -16.03
CA THR A 65 11.86 -9.36 -16.71
C THR A 65 13.08 -8.85 -15.97
N TYR A 66 13.06 -7.61 -15.48
CA TYR A 66 14.12 -7.09 -14.62
C TYR A 66 14.26 -7.90 -13.33
N SER A 67 13.14 -8.21 -12.65
CA SER A 67 13.16 -9.05 -11.46
C SER A 67 13.73 -10.44 -11.73
N LYS A 68 13.36 -11.06 -12.86
CA LYS A 68 13.84 -12.41 -13.26
C LYS A 68 15.34 -12.44 -13.53
N THR A 69 15.91 -11.34 -13.99
CA THR A 69 17.34 -11.22 -14.34
C THR A 69 18.20 -10.64 -13.20
N GLY A 70 17.61 -10.39 -12.03
CA GLY A 70 18.34 -9.85 -10.87
C GLY A 70 18.55 -8.32 -10.91
N GLN A 71 18.00 -7.62 -11.90
CA GLN A 71 17.99 -6.16 -12.01
C GLN A 71 16.93 -5.55 -11.09
N VAL A 72 17.10 -5.74 -9.77
CA VAL A 72 16.08 -5.40 -8.77
C VAL A 72 15.84 -3.89 -8.68
N ALA A 73 16.89 -3.08 -8.80
CA ALA A 73 16.77 -1.62 -8.71
C ALA A 73 15.89 -1.07 -9.84
N GLU A 74 16.17 -1.48 -11.07
CA GLU A 74 15.45 -1.11 -12.30
C GLU A 74 14.00 -1.61 -12.25
N ALA A 75 13.79 -2.82 -11.72
CA ALA A 75 12.45 -3.37 -11.52
C ALA A 75 11.62 -2.51 -10.55
N LEU A 76 12.19 -2.13 -9.41
CA LEU A 76 11.51 -1.32 -8.41
C LEU A 76 11.27 0.11 -8.89
N GLU A 77 12.25 0.73 -9.56
CA GLU A 77 12.10 2.07 -10.14
C GLU A 77 11.00 2.09 -11.21
N THR A 78 11.04 1.15 -12.17
CA THR A 78 10.01 1.02 -13.21
C THR A 78 8.64 0.80 -12.58
N ALA A 79 8.56 -0.05 -11.55
CA ALA A 79 7.31 -0.34 -10.88
C ALA A 79 6.75 0.90 -10.17
N GLN A 80 7.59 1.67 -9.48
CA GLN A 80 7.19 2.89 -8.79
C GLN A 80 6.74 3.98 -9.78
N GLN A 81 7.53 4.25 -10.83
CA GLN A 81 7.20 5.26 -11.85
C GLN A 81 5.86 5.00 -12.52
N HIS A 82 5.50 3.73 -12.71
CA HIS A 82 4.26 3.31 -13.37
C HIS A 82 3.17 2.80 -12.41
N LYS A 83 3.30 3.09 -11.09
CA LYS A 83 2.31 2.73 -10.05
C LYS A 83 1.96 1.25 -9.99
N LEU A 84 2.91 0.38 -10.35
CA LEU A 84 2.83 -1.08 -10.28
C LEU A 84 3.18 -1.57 -8.86
N TYR A 85 2.52 -1.01 -7.85
CA TYR A 85 2.90 -1.17 -6.44
C TYR A 85 2.80 -2.62 -5.96
N GLU A 86 1.82 -3.38 -6.45
CA GLU A 86 1.69 -4.81 -6.12
C GLU A 86 2.90 -5.62 -6.60
N GLN A 87 3.41 -5.34 -7.81
CA GLN A 87 4.61 -6.01 -8.32
C GLN A 87 5.84 -5.61 -7.51
N ALA A 88 5.98 -4.32 -7.18
CA ALA A 88 7.08 -3.81 -6.37
C ALA A 88 7.09 -4.44 -4.96
N ALA A 89 5.94 -4.50 -4.29
CA ALA A 89 5.78 -5.14 -2.98
C ALA A 89 6.23 -6.61 -3.00
N ASN A 90 5.78 -7.37 -4.01
CA ASN A 90 6.16 -8.77 -4.18
C ASN A 90 7.66 -8.96 -4.45
N ILE A 91 8.29 -8.04 -5.17
CA ILE A 91 9.75 -8.06 -5.38
C ILE A 91 10.47 -7.82 -4.06
N CYS A 92 10.07 -6.80 -3.29
CA CYS A 92 10.65 -6.50 -1.98
C CYS A 92 10.52 -7.68 -1.00
N LEU A 93 9.36 -8.33 -0.95
CA LEU A 93 9.17 -9.54 -0.12
C LEU A 93 10.13 -10.68 -0.52
N LYS A 94 10.33 -10.91 -1.82
CA LYS A 94 11.24 -11.98 -2.31
C LYS A 94 12.69 -11.75 -1.93
N ILE A 95 13.12 -10.50 -1.83
CA ILE A 95 14.49 -10.14 -1.43
C ILE A 95 14.63 -9.93 0.09
N GLY A 96 13.54 -10.10 0.86
CA GLY A 96 13.54 -9.94 2.32
C GLY A 96 13.48 -8.49 2.81
N ASP A 97 13.24 -7.51 1.94
CA ASP A 97 13.07 -6.10 2.32
C ASP A 97 11.61 -5.81 2.72
N GLU A 98 11.24 -6.29 3.90
CA GLU A 98 9.86 -6.20 4.41
C GLU A 98 9.41 -4.75 4.64
N ALA A 99 10.33 -3.86 5.03
CA ALA A 99 10.05 -2.44 5.25
C ALA A 99 9.64 -1.75 3.94
N LYS A 100 10.41 -1.96 2.87
CA LYS A 100 10.08 -1.42 1.56
C LYS A 100 8.85 -2.10 0.95
N ALA A 101 8.63 -3.39 1.24
CA ALA A 101 7.39 -4.06 0.87
C ALA A 101 6.18 -3.39 1.54
N ALA A 102 6.26 -3.08 2.84
CA ALA A 102 5.21 -2.38 3.59
C ALA A 102 4.87 -1.03 2.94
N HIS A 103 5.88 -0.27 2.52
CA HIS A 103 5.70 0.97 1.77
C HIS A 103 4.90 0.79 0.48
N PHE A 104 5.20 -0.24 -0.32
CA PHE A 104 4.42 -0.50 -1.53
C PHE A 104 3.00 -1.00 -1.21
N PHE A 105 2.82 -1.82 -0.18
CA PHE A 105 1.50 -2.24 0.27
C PHE A 105 0.65 -1.08 0.77
N SER A 106 1.23 -0.02 1.34
CA SER A 106 0.46 1.13 1.85
C SER A 106 -0.26 1.93 0.77
N TYR A 107 -0.07 1.60 -0.52
CA TYR A 107 -0.81 2.20 -1.62
C TYR A 107 -2.09 1.43 -2.01
N PHE A 108 -2.23 0.15 -1.62
CA PHE A 108 -3.36 -0.69 -2.07
C PHE A 108 -3.88 -1.71 -1.06
N ASN A 109 -3.13 -2.01 0.00
CA ASN A 109 -3.52 -2.93 1.07
C ASN A 109 -2.92 -2.45 2.42
N GLN A 110 -3.61 -1.48 3.02
CA GLN A 110 -3.21 -0.84 4.28
C GLN A 110 -3.03 -1.84 5.43
N GLN A 111 -3.89 -2.87 5.52
CA GLN A 111 -3.80 -3.88 6.58
C GLN A 111 -2.49 -4.66 6.51
N THR A 112 -2.09 -5.11 5.31
CA THR A 112 -0.82 -5.83 5.12
C THR A 112 0.38 -4.90 5.37
N ALA A 113 0.29 -3.65 4.91
CA ALA A 113 1.31 -2.64 5.18
C ALA A 113 1.51 -2.43 6.68
N ALA A 114 0.42 -2.26 7.44
CA ALA A 114 0.47 -2.06 8.88
C ALA A 114 1.14 -3.23 9.61
N GLN A 115 0.81 -4.48 9.22
CA GLN A 115 1.42 -5.68 9.80
C GLN A 115 2.92 -5.76 9.53
N LEU A 116 3.34 -5.48 8.29
CA LEU A 116 4.77 -5.48 7.93
C LEU A 116 5.53 -4.35 8.63
N TYR A 117 5.00 -3.13 8.65
CA TYR A 117 5.59 -2.01 9.39
C TYR A 117 5.74 -2.33 10.88
N LYS A 118 4.72 -2.92 11.51
CA LYS A 118 4.79 -3.37 12.91
C LYS A 118 5.87 -4.43 13.11
N LYS A 119 5.99 -5.39 12.18
CA LYS A 119 7.01 -6.44 12.22
C LYS A 119 8.43 -5.87 12.09
N THR A 120 8.62 -4.81 11.31
CA THR A 120 9.93 -4.14 11.13
C THR A 120 10.20 -3.01 12.14
N GLY A 121 9.32 -2.81 13.12
CA GLY A 121 9.48 -1.78 14.17
C GLY A 121 9.12 -0.35 13.75
N GLN A 122 8.56 -0.15 12.56
CA GLN A 122 8.10 1.13 12.03
C GLN A 122 6.68 1.45 12.54
N LEU A 123 6.57 1.64 13.85
CA LEU A 123 5.26 1.75 14.53
C LEU A 123 4.47 2.97 14.09
N TYR A 124 5.14 4.08 13.75
CA TYR A 124 4.46 5.29 13.31
C TYR A 124 3.71 5.06 11.99
N GLU A 125 4.39 4.51 10.99
CA GLU A 125 3.84 4.16 9.69
C GLU A 125 2.74 3.09 9.79
N ALA A 126 2.91 2.10 10.68
CA ALA A 126 1.88 1.12 10.99
C ALA A 126 0.61 1.78 11.53
N GLY A 127 0.77 2.72 12.46
CA GLY A 127 -0.34 3.51 13.03
C GLY A 127 -1.10 4.29 11.98
N LEU A 128 -0.40 4.94 11.03
CA LEU A 128 -1.03 5.64 9.91
C LEU A 128 -1.83 4.70 9.00
N CYS A 129 -1.30 3.50 8.74
CA CYS A 129 -2.02 2.49 7.96
C CYS A 129 -3.30 2.03 8.68
N TYR A 130 -3.26 1.84 10.00
CA TYR A 130 -4.43 1.48 10.81
C TYR A 130 -5.48 2.60 10.86
N ILE A 131 -5.05 3.86 10.95
CA ILE A 131 -5.94 5.03 10.80
C ILE A 131 -6.69 4.98 9.47
N ASN A 132 -5.99 4.70 8.36
CA ASN A 132 -6.58 4.68 7.02
C ASN A 132 -7.66 3.60 6.83
N ILE A 133 -7.67 2.56 7.67
CA ILE A 133 -8.72 1.51 7.68
C ILE A 133 -9.65 1.63 8.89
N GLU A 134 -9.63 2.77 9.58
CA GLU A 134 -10.47 3.10 10.74
C GLU A 134 -10.30 2.14 11.94
N ASP A 135 -9.17 1.42 12.05
CA ASP A 135 -8.82 0.59 13.22
C ASP A 135 -8.04 1.43 14.25
N TYR A 136 -8.75 2.34 14.90
CA TYR A 136 -8.15 3.31 15.81
C TYR A 136 -7.53 2.68 17.06
N ALA A 137 -8.00 1.52 17.48
CA ALA A 137 -7.43 0.80 18.62
C ALA A 137 -6.02 0.28 18.30
N GLN A 138 -5.84 -0.34 17.13
CA GLN A 138 -4.50 -0.73 16.67
C GLN A 138 -3.62 0.48 16.37
N ALA A 139 -4.20 1.55 15.82
CA ALA A 139 -3.46 2.79 15.59
C ALA A 139 -2.90 3.37 16.90
N TYR A 140 -3.73 3.48 17.95
CA TYR A 140 -3.29 3.92 19.27
C TYR A 140 -2.18 3.02 19.83
N SER A 141 -2.35 1.69 19.75
CA SER A 141 -1.32 0.75 20.20
C SER A 141 0.03 0.93 19.50
N CYS A 142 0.06 1.44 18.27
CA CYS A 142 1.29 1.71 17.54
C CYS A 142 1.83 3.14 17.80
N LEU A 143 0.95 4.11 18.04
CA LEU A 143 1.29 5.53 18.13
C LEU A 143 1.52 6.03 19.56
N ASN A 144 1.21 5.25 20.59
CA ASN A 144 1.23 5.69 21.99
C ASN A 144 2.61 6.12 22.54
N GLN A 145 3.70 5.76 21.87
CA GLN A 145 5.06 6.19 22.22
C GLN A 145 5.52 7.42 21.43
N SER A 146 4.73 7.90 20.48
CA SER A 146 5.06 9.04 19.62
C SER A 146 4.15 10.23 19.94
N THR A 147 4.74 11.35 20.34
CA THR A 147 4.01 12.60 20.59
C THR A 147 3.28 13.09 19.33
N ALA A 148 3.94 13.00 18.17
CA ALA A 148 3.33 13.32 16.87
C ALA A 148 2.18 12.36 16.53
N GLY A 149 2.34 11.07 16.86
CA GLY A 149 1.32 10.05 16.64
C GLY A 149 0.07 10.27 17.50
N LEU A 150 0.26 10.57 18.78
CA LEU A 150 -0.82 10.92 19.71
C LEU A 150 -1.56 12.18 19.26
N ALA A 151 -0.83 13.25 18.88
CA ALA A 151 -1.42 14.46 18.33
C ALA A 151 -2.25 14.17 17.07
N LYS A 152 -1.77 13.26 16.20
CA LYS A 152 -2.51 12.87 15.00
C LYS A 152 -3.83 12.17 15.33
N LEU A 153 -3.86 11.30 16.33
CA LEU A 153 -5.08 10.65 16.79
C LEU A 153 -6.07 11.65 17.40
N GLU A 154 -5.58 12.64 18.13
CA GLU A 154 -6.41 13.71 18.70
C GLU A 154 -7.07 14.56 17.60
N GLU A 155 -6.32 14.94 16.56
CA GLU A 155 -6.86 15.63 15.38
C GLU A 155 -7.99 14.81 14.75
N ILE A 156 -7.77 13.50 14.54
CA ILE A 156 -8.76 12.61 13.93
C ILE A 156 -10.00 12.48 14.82
N ALA A 157 -9.83 12.28 16.14
CA ALA A 157 -10.93 12.23 17.09
C ALA A 157 -11.78 13.50 17.05
N THR A 158 -11.13 14.66 16.92
CA THR A 158 -11.77 15.96 16.79
C THR A 158 -12.58 16.06 15.48
N VAL A 159 -12.02 15.63 14.36
CA VAL A 159 -12.75 15.56 13.07
C VAL A 159 -13.97 14.64 13.19
N LEU A 160 -13.79 13.44 13.75
CA LEU A 160 -14.88 12.47 13.95
C LEU A 160 -15.99 13.02 14.86
N TYR A 161 -15.64 13.81 15.87
CA TYR A 161 -16.61 14.51 16.71
C TYR A 161 -17.48 15.48 15.87
N PHE A 162 -16.85 16.32 15.05
CA PHE A 162 -17.58 17.26 14.19
C PHE A 162 -18.40 16.56 13.09
N GLU A 163 -17.96 15.39 12.62
CA GLU A 163 -18.74 14.51 11.75
C GLU A 163 -19.88 13.75 12.47
N LYS A 164 -20.09 14.02 13.77
CA LYS A 164 -21.09 13.37 14.63
C LYS A 164 -20.88 11.86 14.80
N LYS A 165 -19.68 11.35 14.53
CA LYS A 165 -19.24 9.98 14.83
C LYS A 165 -18.79 9.85 16.29
N TYR A 166 -19.64 10.33 17.21
CA TYR A 166 -19.28 10.54 18.62
C TYR A 166 -18.82 9.28 19.35
N LYS A 167 -19.37 8.10 19.02
CA LYS A 167 -18.93 6.83 19.62
C LYS A 167 -17.48 6.50 19.30
N VAL A 168 -17.04 6.74 18.06
CA VAL A 168 -15.67 6.47 17.65
C VAL A 168 -14.73 7.50 18.26
N ALA A 169 -15.09 8.79 18.18
CA ALA A 169 -14.33 9.87 18.81
C ALA A 169 -14.18 9.66 20.32
N TYR A 170 -15.25 9.24 21.01
CA TYR A 170 -15.25 8.92 22.44
C TYR A 170 -14.17 7.91 22.79
N ASN A 171 -14.12 6.78 22.07
CA ASN A 171 -13.14 5.72 22.32
C ASN A 171 -11.71 6.25 22.15
N ILE A 172 -11.42 6.99 21.07
CA ILE A 172 -10.10 7.57 20.84
C ILE A 172 -9.73 8.55 21.97
N PHE A 173 -10.64 9.43 22.38
CA PHE A 173 -10.37 10.37 23.49
C PHE A 173 -10.17 9.66 24.83
N ILE A 174 -10.84 8.54 25.09
CA ILE A 174 -10.58 7.72 26.28
C ILE A 174 -9.17 7.12 26.22
N ASP A 175 -8.77 6.54 25.08
CA ASP A 175 -7.42 5.97 24.92
C ASP A 175 -6.34 7.05 25.08
N LEU A 176 -6.57 8.25 24.55
CA LEU A 176 -5.69 9.41 24.70
C LEU A 176 -5.71 10.08 26.09
N GLN A 177 -6.57 9.62 27.02
CA GLN A 177 -6.81 10.26 28.32
C GLN A 177 -7.31 11.71 28.23
N CYS A 178 -7.91 12.10 27.10
CA CYS A 178 -8.56 13.40 26.91
C CYS A 178 -9.99 13.40 27.49
N LEU A 179 -10.10 13.19 28.81
CA LEU A 179 -11.37 12.85 29.47
C LEU A 179 -12.48 13.91 29.30
N GLN A 180 -12.13 15.19 29.20
CA GLN A 180 -13.13 16.25 28.98
C GLN A 180 -13.78 16.12 27.58
N SER A 181 -12.96 15.90 26.54
CA SER A 181 -13.44 15.66 25.18
C SER A 181 -14.26 14.37 25.08
N ALA A 182 -13.84 13.31 25.78
CA ALA A 182 -14.63 12.08 25.90
C ALA A 182 -15.99 12.36 26.57
N LEU A 183 -16.04 13.13 27.66
CA LEU A 183 -17.29 13.48 28.33
C LEU A 183 -18.24 14.26 27.41
N LEU A 184 -17.72 15.16 26.58
CA LEU A 184 -18.52 15.86 25.56
C LEU A 184 -19.14 14.88 24.56
N CYS A 185 -18.37 13.90 24.06
CA CYS A 185 -18.89 12.85 23.18
C CYS A 185 -19.99 12.02 23.87
N ALA A 186 -19.79 11.62 25.12
CA ALA A 186 -20.75 10.83 25.88
C ALA A 186 -22.09 11.57 26.07
N LYS A 187 -22.03 12.87 26.37
CA LYS A 187 -23.20 13.76 26.45
C LYS A 187 -23.89 13.92 25.10
N ALA A 188 -23.14 14.08 24.02
CA ALA A 188 -23.69 14.22 22.67
C ALA A 188 -24.47 12.97 22.22
N VAL A 189 -24.09 11.77 22.66
CA VAL A 189 -24.82 10.51 22.41
C VAL A 189 -25.94 10.27 23.43
N ASN A 190 -25.99 11.04 24.53
CA ASN A 190 -26.88 10.83 25.67
C ASN A 190 -26.74 9.43 26.31
N ASN A 191 -25.52 8.90 26.34
CA ASN A 191 -25.23 7.60 26.96
C ASN A 191 -24.89 7.79 28.45
N LYS A 192 -25.83 7.44 29.33
CA LYS A 192 -25.71 7.63 30.79
C LYS A 192 -24.51 6.88 31.39
N ASP A 193 -24.24 5.67 30.91
CA ASP A 193 -23.16 4.84 31.44
C ASP A 193 -21.79 5.47 31.12
N TRP A 194 -21.61 5.96 29.90
CA TRP A 194 -20.38 6.66 29.51
C TRP A 194 -20.19 7.99 30.23
N ILE A 195 -21.28 8.74 30.43
CA ILE A 195 -21.24 9.99 31.20
C ILE A 195 -20.78 9.70 32.63
N LEU A 196 -21.39 8.72 33.29
CA LEU A 196 -21.04 8.33 34.66
C LEU A 196 -19.58 7.84 34.74
N TYR A 197 -19.19 6.91 33.87
CA TYR A 197 -17.84 6.36 33.81
C TYR A 197 -16.78 7.46 33.64
N THR A 198 -16.95 8.33 32.65
CA THR A 198 -15.97 9.39 32.35
C THR A 198 -15.90 10.44 33.46
N THR A 199 -17.04 10.77 34.07
CA THR A 199 -17.10 11.69 35.22
C THR A 199 -16.33 11.12 36.42
N ASN A 200 -16.49 9.82 36.69
CA ASN A 200 -15.76 9.15 37.77
C ASN A 200 -14.24 9.14 37.53
N LEU A 201 -13.80 8.91 36.29
CA LEU A 201 -12.38 9.00 35.93
C LEU A 201 -11.82 10.41 36.18
N ILE A 202 -12.52 11.45 35.74
CA ILE A 202 -12.12 12.86 35.95
C ILE A 202 -11.96 13.16 37.45
N ASN A 203 -12.95 12.77 38.26
CA ASN A 203 -12.93 13.00 39.70
C ASN A 203 -11.76 12.26 40.38
N THR A 204 -11.47 11.03 39.93
CA THR A 204 -10.37 10.22 40.46
C THR A 204 -9.02 10.88 40.16
N MET A 205 -8.79 11.34 38.93
CA MET A 205 -7.54 12.03 38.58
C MET A 205 -7.37 13.35 39.34
N ALA A 206 -8.43 14.15 39.48
CA ALA A 206 -8.39 15.40 40.25
C ALA A 206 -8.06 15.18 41.74
N SER A 207 -8.51 14.06 42.33
CA SER A 207 -8.16 13.70 43.71
C SER A 207 -6.73 13.18 43.87
N ALA A 208 -6.13 12.59 42.84
CA ALA A 208 -4.75 12.12 42.88
C ALA A 208 -3.76 13.29 42.84
N ASP A 209 -4.04 14.30 41.99
CA ASP A 209 -3.21 15.49 41.87
C ASP A 209 -3.16 16.33 43.16
N SER A 210 -4.24 16.33 43.96
CA SER A 210 -4.29 17.08 45.22
C SER A 210 -3.52 16.43 46.37
N GLN A 211 -3.20 15.13 46.27
CA GLN A 211 -2.41 14.41 47.28
C GLN A 211 -0.90 14.42 47.00
N ALA A 212 -0.49 14.79 45.78
CA ALA A 212 0.91 14.83 45.37
C ALA A 212 1.62 16.17 45.68
N ILE A 213 0.88 17.14 46.25
CA ILE A 213 1.35 18.48 46.64
C ILE A 213 1.59 18.53 48.14
#